data_AF-A0A382D8G3-F1
#
_entry.id   AF-A0A382D8G3-F1
#
_cell.length_a   1.000
_cell.length_b   1.000
_cell.length_c   1.000
_cell.angle_alpha   90.00
_cell.angle_beta   90.00
_cell.angle_gamma   90.00
#
_symmetry.space_group_name_H-M   'P 1'
#
loop_
_entity.id
_entity.type
_entity.pdbx_description
1 polymer ?
#
loop_
_entity_poly.entity_id
_entity_poly.type
_entity_poly.pdbx_seq_one_letter_code
_entity_poly.pdbx_strand_id
1 'polypeptide(L)'
;MSRIVNWVQAFAVSIGGPGLFFIAFLDSSFLSLPEINDLLVVTIVIQNKDLMVYYALMATLGSTAGCLVLYFVGRKGGEALVRRRFGGEKLERAMALSKRYGVLAVAIPAILPPPAPFKIFVLLAGVAHVPILQFVSAIVAARGLRYFGEGWLAVRYGDQALTLIEENSRILSFGLAVVVIVGVISYLFWISRRRASGLNEISGG
;
A
#
# COMPACT_ATOMS: atom_id res chain seq x y z
N MET A 1 -17.43 -18.06 -5.51
CA MET A 1 -16.16 -17.55 -4.94
C MET A 1 -16.23 -17.22 -3.43
N SER A 2 -17.38 -17.28 -2.76
CA SER A 2 -17.56 -16.87 -1.35
C SER A 2 -17.09 -17.90 -0.31
N ARG A 3 -17.14 -19.21 -0.60
CA ARG A 3 -16.78 -20.25 0.39
C ARG A 3 -15.30 -20.27 0.79
N ILE A 4 -14.39 -20.14 -0.18
CA ILE A 4 -12.95 -20.14 0.09
C ILE A 4 -12.55 -18.86 0.83
N VAL A 5 -13.12 -17.72 0.44
CA VAL A 5 -12.89 -16.43 1.10
C VAL A 5 -13.34 -16.50 2.55
N ASN A 6 -14.56 -16.96 2.82
CA ASN A 6 -15.07 -17.10 4.19
C ASN A 6 -14.23 -18.09 5.02
N TRP A 7 -13.72 -19.16 4.40
CA TRP A 7 -12.89 -20.15 5.08
C TRP A 7 -11.49 -19.60 5.43
N VAL A 8 -10.86 -18.91 4.48
CA VAL A 8 -9.57 -18.21 4.68
C VAL A 8 -9.73 -17.09 5.71
N GLN A 9 -10.86 -16.38 5.68
CA GLN A 9 -11.18 -15.32 6.63
C GLN A 9 -11.35 -15.90 8.04
N ALA A 10 -12.12 -16.98 8.19
CA ALA A 10 -12.30 -17.68 9.46
C ALA A 10 -10.97 -18.24 10.02
N PHE A 11 -10.09 -18.73 9.14
CA PHE A 11 -8.78 -19.25 9.52
C PHE A 11 -7.81 -18.15 9.99
N ALA A 12 -7.82 -16.96 9.37
CA ALA A 12 -7.00 -15.86 9.85
C ALA A 12 -7.55 -15.21 11.13
N VAL A 13 -8.87 -15.11 11.27
CA VAL A 13 -9.50 -14.64 12.51
C VAL A 13 -9.16 -15.57 13.67
N SER A 14 -9.12 -16.89 13.46
CA SER A 14 -8.76 -17.84 14.52
C SER A 14 -7.29 -17.78 14.95
N ILE A 15 -6.39 -17.30 14.08
CA ILE A 15 -4.94 -17.18 14.36
C ILE A 15 -4.57 -15.76 14.84
N GLY A 16 -5.40 -14.74 14.54
CA GLY A 16 -5.17 -13.36 14.93
C GLY A 16 -4.06 -12.68 14.12
N GLY A 17 -3.08 -12.07 14.81
CA GLY A 17 -2.04 -11.25 14.17
C GLY A 17 -1.18 -11.99 13.14
N PRO A 18 -0.68 -13.21 13.42
CA PRO A 18 0.06 -14.00 12.43
C PRO A 18 -0.80 -14.38 11.22
N GLY A 19 -2.10 -14.65 11.40
CA GLY A 19 -3.03 -14.91 10.31
C GLY A 19 -3.16 -13.72 9.36
N LEU A 20 -3.30 -12.52 9.94
CA LEU A 20 -3.29 -11.24 9.23
C LEU A 20 -2.01 -11.02 8.44
N PHE A 21 -0.84 -11.30 9.05
CA PHE A 21 0.44 -11.19 8.36
C PHE A 21 0.49 -12.11 7.12
N PHE A 22 0.14 -13.39 7.28
CA PHE A 22 0.19 -14.35 6.17
C PHE A 22 -0.79 -14.01 5.05
N ILE A 23 -2.01 -13.60 5.38
CA ILE A 23 -2.97 -13.18 4.36
C ILE A 23 -2.52 -11.91 3.66
N ALA A 24 -2.10 -10.88 4.40
CA ALA A 24 -1.59 -9.65 3.82
C ALA A 24 -0.38 -9.89 2.90
N PHE A 25 0.48 -10.84 3.27
CA PHE A 25 1.60 -11.30 2.47
C PHE A 25 1.15 -11.98 1.17
N LEU A 26 0.22 -12.93 1.24
CA LEU A 26 -0.28 -13.66 0.08
C LEU A 26 -1.10 -12.77 -0.86
N ASP A 27 -1.91 -11.87 -0.31
CA ASP A 27 -2.69 -10.90 -1.08
C ASP A 27 -1.78 -9.90 -1.80
N SER A 28 -0.74 -9.42 -1.13
CA SER A 28 0.23 -8.49 -1.74
C SER A 28 1.14 -9.19 -2.78
N SER A 29 1.41 -10.48 -2.62
CA SER A 29 2.32 -11.25 -3.49
C SER A 29 1.63 -11.91 -4.70
N PHE A 30 0.58 -12.71 -4.47
CA PHE A 30 0.10 -13.72 -5.43
C PHE A 30 -1.41 -13.65 -5.72
N LEU A 31 -2.24 -13.39 -4.72
CA LEU A 31 -3.70 -13.42 -4.87
C LEU A 31 -4.20 -12.03 -5.26
N SER A 32 -4.86 -11.91 -6.40
CA SER A 32 -5.55 -10.68 -6.82
C SER A 32 -6.96 -10.68 -6.24
N LEU A 33 -7.08 -10.71 -4.91
CA LEU A 33 -8.37 -10.59 -4.24
C LEU A 33 -8.43 -9.22 -3.57
N PRO A 34 -8.81 -8.17 -4.31
CA PRO A 34 -9.02 -6.86 -3.70
C PRO A 34 -9.98 -6.99 -2.51
N GLU A 35 -9.67 -6.28 -1.43
CA GLU A 35 -10.53 -6.06 -0.25
C GLU A 35 -10.53 -7.14 0.84
N ILE A 36 -9.97 -8.34 0.62
CA ILE A 36 -9.97 -9.40 1.66
C ILE A 36 -9.16 -8.96 2.89
N ASN A 37 -7.98 -8.37 2.67
CA ASN A 37 -7.12 -7.96 3.79
C ASN A 37 -7.74 -6.79 4.56
N ASP A 38 -8.34 -5.82 3.87
CA ASP A 38 -8.96 -4.65 4.51
C ASP A 38 -10.17 -5.06 5.36
N LEU A 39 -11.03 -5.95 4.84
CA LEU A 39 -12.16 -6.52 5.58
C LEU A 39 -11.69 -7.30 6.82
N LEU A 40 -10.61 -8.08 6.68
CA LEU A 40 -10.03 -8.84 7.80
C LEU A 40 -9.48 -7.95 8.91
N VAL A 41 -8.74 -6.90 8.56
CA VAL A 41 -8.25 -5.90 9.52
C VAL A 41 -9.44 -5.36 10.31
N VAL A 42 -10.49 -4.93 9.62
CA VAL A 42 -11.67 -4.35 10.27
C VAL A 42 -12.40 -5.36 11.15
N THR A 43 -12.68 -6.57 10.64
CA THR A 43 -13.37 -7.62 11.42
C THR A 43 -12.64 -7.94 12.73
N ILE A 44 -11.32 -8.13 12.67
CA ILE A 44 -10.52 -8.50 13.84
C ILE A 44 -10.39 -7.33 14.83
N VAL A 45 -10.27 -6.11 14.32
CA VAL A 45 -10.21 -4.91 15.16
C VAL A 45 -11.54 -4.61 15.85
N ILE A 46 -12.68 -4.87 15.20
CA ILE A 46 -14.00 -4.76 15.85
C ILE A 46 -14.09 -5.70 17.05
N GLN A 47 -13.61 -6.93 16.90
CA GLN A 47 -13.63 -7.96 17.96
C GLN A 47 -12.65 -7.63 19.10
N ASN A 48 -11.51 -7.02 18.80
CA ASN A 48 -10.43 -6.76 19.75
C ASN A 48 -9.85 -5.34 19.56
N LYS A 49 -10.62 -4.33 19.96
CA LYS A 49 -10.29 -2.91 19.73
C LYS A 49 -8.98 -2.47 20.37
N ASP A 50 -8.65 -3.02 21.54
CA ASP A 50 -7.42 -2.70 22.28
C ASP A 50 -6.15 -3.14 21.54
N LEU A 51 -6.27 -4.10 20.63
CA LEU A 51 -5.18 -4.65 19.82
C LEU A 51 -5.12 -4.04 18.41
N MET A 52 -5.84 -2.95 18.15
CA MET A 52 -5.90 -2.31 16.83
C MET A 52 -4.52 -2.05 16.23
N VAL A 53 -3.62 -1.46 17.03
CA VAL A 53 -2.24 -1.14 16.61
C VAL A 53 -1.48 -2.41 16.23
N TYR A 54 -1.64 -3.48 17.00
CA TYR A 54 -0.98 -4.75 16.75
C TYR A 54 -1.43 -5.37 15.42
N TYR A 55 -2.74 -5.41 15.16
CA TYR A 55 -3.28 -5.97 13.92
C TYR A 55 -2.94 -5.14 12.69
N ALA A 56 -3.02 -3.80 12.79
CA ALA A 56 -2.62 -2.90 11.71
C ALA A 56 -1.12 -3.05 11.39
N LEU A 57 -0.25 -3.20 12.40
CA LEU A 57 1.17 -3.48 12.19
C LEU A 57 1.40 -4.82 11.50
N MET A 58 0.73 -5.89 11.94
CA MET A 58 0.88 -7.21 11.32
C MET A 58 0.45 -7.21 9.85
N ALA A 59 -0.66 -6.54 9.52
CA ALA A 59 -1.12 -6.39 8.14
C ALA A 59 -0.11 -5.57 7.30
N THR A 60 0.44 -4.51 7.88
CA THR A 60 1.46 -3.67 7.23
C THR A 60 2.73 -4.46 6.94
N LEU A 61 3.22 -5.22 7.92
CA LEU A 61 4.42 -6.05 7.79
C LEU A 61 4.22 -7.16 6.76
N GLY A 62 3.08 -7.84 6.80
CA GLY A 62 2.75 -8.89 5.83
C GLY A 62 2.67 -8.33 4.41
N SER A 63 1.97 -7.21 4.24
CA SER A 63 1.86 -6.54 2.95
C SER A 63 3.21 -6.05 2.43
N THR A 64 4.05 -5.49 3.29
CA THR A 64 5.41 -5.04 2.95
C THR A 64 6.28 -6.22 2.51
N ALA A 65 6.25 -7.32 3.25
CA ALA A 65 6.98 -8.54 2.91
C ALA A 65 6.53 -9.10 1.55
N GLY A 66 5.22 -9.08 1.25
CA GLY A 66 4.72 -9.55 -0.03
C GLY A 66 5.12 -8.62 -1.19
N CYS A 67 5.10 -7.31 -0.96
CA CYS A 67 5.60 -6.32 -1.91
C CYS A 67 7.10 -6.47 -2.17
N LEU A 68 7.89 -6.85 -1.16
CA LEU A 68 9.31 -7.12 -1.31
C LEU A 68 9.57 -8.33 -2.21
N VAL A 69 8.79 -9.41 -2.09
CA VAL A 69 8.89 -10.56 -3.00
C VAL A 69 8.69 -10.09 -4.45
N LEU A 70 7.64 -9.31 -4.69
CA LEU A 70 7.31 -8.80 -6.02
C LEU A 70 8.37 -7.81 -6.56
N TYR A 71 8.95 -6.99 -5.68
CA TYR A 71 10.08 -6.11 -5.98
C TYR A 71 11.33 -6.92 -6.40
N PHE A 72 11.68 -7.98 -5.66
CA PHE A 72 12.84 -8.82 -6.00
C PHE A 72 12.64 -9.60 -7.31
N VAL A 73 11.40 -10.03 -7.59
CA VAL A 73 11.03 -10.61 -8.88
C VAL A 73 11.24 -9.59 -10.01
N GLY A 74 10.83 -8.33 -9.81
CA GLY A 74 11.12 -7.24 -10.73
C GLY A 74 12.63 -7.05 -10.97
N ARG A 75 13.40 -6.99 -9.88
CA ARG A 75 14.84 -6.70 -9.88
C ARG A 75 15.69 -7.78 -10.54
N LYS A 76 15.35 -9.07 -10.38
CA LYS A 76 16.14 -10.21 -10.91
C LYS A 76 15.89 -10.54 -12.40
N GLY A 77 15.15 -9.70 -13.13
CA GLY A 77 14.83 -9.94 -14.55
C GLY A 77 13.35 -9.95 -14.86
N GLY A 78 12.53 -9.25 -14.05
CA GLY A 78 11.08 -9.19 -14.24
C GLY A 78 10.64 -8.46 -15.50
N GLU A 79 11.54 -7.79 -16.23
CA GLU A 79 11.23 -6.98 -17.40
C GLU A 79 10.46 -7.76 -18.48
N ALA A 80 10.90 -8.98 -18.81
CA ALA A 80 10.20 -9.87 -19.74
C ALA A 80 8.82 -10.33 -19.21
N LEU A 81 8.72 -10.57 -17.89
CA LEU A 81 7.47 -10.94 -17.23
C LEU A 81 6.47 -9.77 -17.23
N VAL A 82 6.95 -8.53 -17.01
CA VAL A 82 6.13 -7.31 -17.05
C VAL A 82 5.60 -7.09 -18.44
N ARG A 83 6.49 -7.16 -19.43
CA ARG A 83 6.16 -6.93 -20.84
C ARG A 83 5.09 -7.90 -21.31
N ARG A 84 5.18 -9.17 -20.90
CA ARG A 84 4.23 -10.23 -21.24
C ARG A 84 2.91 -10.13 -20.48
N ARG A 85 2.92 -9.77 -19.19
CA ARG A 85 1.72 -9.75 -18.34
C ARG A 85 0.96 -8.42 -18.36
N PHE A 86 1.64 -7.30 -18.61
CA PHE A 86 1.08 -5.95 -18.45
C PHE A 86 1.24 -5.04 -19.67
N GLY A 87 2.03 -5.44 -20.67
CA GLY A 87 2.26 -4.70 -21.91
C GLY A 87 3.47 -3.77 -21.87
N GLY A 88 4.17 -3.63 -23.01
CA GLY A 88 5.40 -2.86 -23.13
C GLY A 88 5.23 -1.34 -22.92
N GLU A 89 4.12 -0.77 -23.37
CA GLU A 89 3.88 0.67 -23.27
C GLU A 89 3.73 1.15 -21.81
N LYS A 90 3.11 0.33 -20.95
CA LYS A 90 2.99 0.63 -19.51
C LYS A 90 4.33 0.52 -18.80
N LEU A 91 5.17 -0.44 -19.20
CA LEU A 91 6.54 -0.60 -18.72
C LEU A 91 7.37 0.63 -19.07
N GLU A 92 7.32 1.11 -20.30
CA GLU A 92 8.07 2.31 -20.74
C GLU A 92 7.62 3.58 -20.02
N ARG A 93 6.30 3.82 -19.91
CA ARG A 93 5.77 4.97 -19.16
C ARG A 93 6.21 4.92 -17.69
N ALA A 94 6.16 3.76 -17.07
CA ALA A 94 6.57 3.59 -15.69
C ALA A 94 8.08 3.74 -15.49
N MET A 95 8.91 3.25 -16.40
CA MET A 95 10.35 3.50 -16.37
C MET A 95 10.65 4.99 -16.52
N ALA A 96 9.92 5.70 -17.38
CA ALA A 96 10.03 7.16 -17.51
C ALA A 96 9.60 7.90 -16.23
N LEU A 97 8.49 7.49 -15.60
CA LEU A 97 8.04 8.01 -14.31
C LEU A 97 9.03 7.71 -13.19
N SER A 98 9.59 6.51 -13.13
CA SER A 98 10.58 6.12 -12.12
C SER A 98 11.90 6.89 -12.30
N LYS A 99 12.35 7.07 -13.54
CA LYS A 99 13.53 7.91 -13.86
C LYS A 99 13.32 9.38 -13.49
N ARG A 100 12.08 9.87 -13.57
CA ARG A 100 11.74 11.29 -13.31
C ARG A 100 11.37 11.59 -11.84
N TYR A 101 10.72 10.66 -11.15
CA TYR A 101 10.11 10.89 -9.83
C TYR A 101 10.63 9.94 -8.74
N GLY A 102 11.47 8.95 -9.08
CA GLY A 102 12.10 8.03 -8.12
C GLY A 102 11.07 7.32 -7.23
N VAL A 103 11.20 7.48 -5.92
CA VAL A 103 10.34 6.89 -4.87
C VAL A 103 8.87 7.22 -5.06
N LEU A 104 8.55 8.42 -5.54
CA LEU A 104 7.18 8.89 -5.67
C LEU A 104 6.41 8.10 -6.74
N ALA A 105 7.10 7.54 -7.73
CA ALA A 105 6.52 6.66 -8.74
C ALA A 105 5.98 5.34 -8.14
N VAL A 106 6.40 5.00 -6.92
CA VAL A 106 5.96 3.79 -6.20
C VAL A 106 5.00 4.16 -5.06
N ALA A 107 5.27 5.25 -4.35
CA ALA A 107 4.48 5.68 -3.21
C ALA A 107 3.05 6.10 -3.62
N ILE A 108 2.90 6.90 -4.68
CA ILE A 108 1.58 7.41 -5.11
C ILE A 108 0.63 6.25 -5.48
N PRO A 109 1.06 5.27 -6.29
CA PRO A 109 0.22 4.11 -6.60
C PRO A 109 -0.01 3.15 -5.44
N ALA A 110 0.87 3.15 -4.42
CA ALA A 110 0.67 2.39 -3.19
C ALA A 110 -0.48 2.89 -2.34
N ILE A 111 -0.78 4.18 -2.49
CA ILE A 111 -1.85 4.86 -1.78
C ILE A 111 -3.14 4.83 -2.61
N LEU A 112 -3.04 4.83 -3.94
CA LEU A 112 -4.21 4.88 -4.84
C LEU A 112 -5.14 3.66 -4.68
N PRO A 113 -6.47 3.88 -4.73
CA PRO A 113 -7.48 2.83 -4.61
C PRO A 113 -7.62 2.00 -5.90
N PRO A 114 -8.27 0.82 -5.85
CA PRO A 114 -8.64 0.05 -7.04
C PRO A 114 -9.46 0.93 -7.99
N PRO A 115 -9.15 1.03 -9.31
CA PRO A 115 -8.45 0.09 -10.19
C PRO A 115 -6.96 0.42 -10.45
N ALA A 116 -6.31 1.20 -9.57
CA ALA A 116 -4.92 1.57 -9.77
C ALA A 116 -4.01 0.32 -9.78
N PRO A 117 -3.07 0.21 -10.75
CA PRO A 117 -2.26 -0.99 -10.91
C PRO A 117 -1.09 -1.05 -9.91
N PHE A 118 -1.38 -0.99 -8.61
CA PHE A 118 -0.39 -0.97 -7.52
C PHE A 118 0.72 -2.02 -7.69
N LYS A 119 0.34 -3.27 -7.95
CA LYS A 119 1.28 -4.40 -8.12
C LYS A 119 2.23 -4.18 -9.30
N ILE A 120 1.77 -3.54 -10.37
CA ILE A 120 2.63 -3.21 -11.51
C ILE A 120 3.68 -2.22 -11.03
N PHE A 121 3.31 -1.18 -10.30
CA PHE A 121 4.27 -0.19 -9.79
C PHE A 121 5.28 -0.78 -8.81
N VAL A 122 4.87 -1.72 -7.96
CA VAL A 122 5.80 -2.47 -7.09
C VAL A 122 6.82 -3.26 -7.92
N LEU A 123 6.34 -3.98 -8.93
CA LEU A 123 7.21 -4.81 -9.76
C LEU A 123 8.14 -3.94 -10.64
N LEU A 124 7.63 -2.81 -11.14
CA LEU A 124 8.37 -1.79 -11.86
C LEU A 124 9.44 -1.11 -10.99
N ALA A 125 9.15 -0.87 -9.71
CA ALA A 125 10.15 -0.38 -8.75
C ALA A 125 11.35 -1.35 -8.66
N GLY A 126 11.06 -2.65 -8.71
CA GLY A 126 12.07 -3.70 -8.80
C GLY A 126 12.91 -3.61 -10.08
N VAL A 127 12.25 -3.54 -11.24
CA VAL A 127 12.92 -3.40 -12.55
C VAL A 127 13.80 -2.14 -12.59
N ALA A 128 13.28 -1.01 -12.08
CA ALA A 128 13.98 0.26 -12.01
C ALA A 128 15.07 0.34 -10.91
N HIS A 129 15.29 -0.73 -10.15
CA HIS A 129 16.30 -0.81 -9.09
C HIS A 129 16.19 0.30 -8.03
N VAL A 130 14.96 0.69 -7.68
CA VAL A 130 14.70 1.68 -6.63
C VAL A 130 15.36 1.25 -5.33
N PRO A 131 16.10 2.11 -4.60
CA PRO A 131 16.75 1.72 -3.35
C PRO A 131 15.76 1.05 -2.38
N ILE A 132 16.13 -0.14 -1.86
CA ILE A 132 15.23 -0.97 -1.04
C ILE A 132 14.67 -0.19 0.14
N LEU A 133 15.50 0.62 0.81
CA LEU A 133 15.07 1.41 1.97
C LEU A 133 13.98 2.43 1.60
N GLN A 134 14.09 3.05 0.42
CA GLN A 134 13.10 3.99 -0.09
C GLN A 134 11.80 3.29 -0.50
N PHE A 135 11.92 2.12 -1.13
CA PHE A 135 10.78 1.28 -1.48
C PHE A 135 10.02 0.83 -0.22
N VAL A 136 10.72 0.23 0.75
CA VAL A 136 10.12 -0.28 1.99
C VAL A 136 9.47 0.85 2.78
N SER A 137 10.14 1.99 2.97
CA SER A 137 9.56 3.13 3.68
C SER A 137 8.30 3.67 3.01
N ALA A 138 8.26 3.73 1.68
CA ALA A 138 7.06 4.12 0.93
C ALA A 138 5.90 3.13 1.13
N ILE A 139 6.17 1.82 1.05
CA ILE A 139 5.13 0.79 1.26
C ILE A 139 4.63 0.80 2.70
N VAL A 140 5.52 0.85 3.68
CA VAL A 140 5.16 0.90 5.11
C VAL A 140 4.33 2.14 5.41
N ALA A 141 4.71 3.31 4.88
CA ALA A 141 3.93 4.53 5.07
C ALA A 141 2.53 4.43 4.42
N ALA A 142 2.45 3.99 3.16
CA ALA A 142 1.19 3.89 2.43
C ALA A 142 0.25 2.84 3.04
N ARG A 143 0.76 1.63 3.27
CA ARG A 143 0.00 0.49 3.79
C ARG A 143 -0.32 0.64 5.27
N GLY A 144 0.63 1.17 6.04
CA GLY A 144 0.40 1.54 7.42
C GLY A 144 -0.75 2.53 7.51
N LEU A 145 -0.70 3.64 6.78
CA LEU A 145 -1.76 4.64 6.86
C LEU A 145 -3.14 4.12 6.45
N ARG A 146 -3.19 3.23 5.45
CA ARG A 146 -4.43 2.53 5.07
C ARG A 146 -4.96 1.65 6.21
N TYR A 147 -4.18 0.69 6.71
CA TYR A 147 -4.64 -0.27 7.70
C TYR A 147 -4.87 0.36 9.08
N PHE A 148 -4.09 1.37 9.46
CA PHE A 148 -4.34 2.15 10.68
C PHE A 148 -5.59 3.03 10.54
N GLY A 149 -5.83 3.61 9.36
CA GLY A 149 -7.06 4.37 9.09
C GLY A 149 -8.30 3.48 9.17
N GLU A 150 -8.25 2.30 8.55
CA GLU A 150 -9.30 1.28 8.61
C GLU A 150 -9.50 0.75 10.03
N GLY A 151 -8.41 0.44 10.74
CA GLY A 151 -8.46 0.01 12.14
C GLY A 151 -9.05 1.09 13.06
N TRP A 152 -8.68 2.36 12.87
CA TRP A 152 -9.27 3.47 13.63
C TRP A 152 -10.78 3.60 13.36
N LEU A 153 -11.19 3.46 12.09
CA LEU A 153 -12.60 3.46 11.71
C LEU A 153 -13.35 2.29 12.38
N ALA A 154 -12.76 1.11 12.38
CA ALA A 154 -13.28 -0.09 13.03
C ALA A 154 -13.48 0.11 14.55
N VAL A 155 -12.52 0.73 15.23
CA VAL A 155 -12.64 1.06 16.67
C VAL A 155 -13.80 2.04 16.90
N ARG A 156 -13.92 3.07 16.06
CA ARG A 156 -14.87 4.19 16.24
C ARG A 156 -16.30 3.89 15.84
N TYR A 157 -16.50 3.09 14.77
CA TYR A 157 -17.79 2.83 14.14
C TYR A 157 -18.25 1.36 14.30
N GLY A 158 -17.39 0.45 14.77
CA GLY A 158 -17.77 -0.94 15.04
C GLY A 158 -18.29 -1.64 13.78
N ASP A 159 -19.41 -2.35 13.89
CA ASP A 159 -20.02 -3.07 12.76
C ASP A 159 -20.48 -2.14 11.62
N GLN A 160 -20.73 -0.85 11.89
CA GLN A 160 -20.99 0.13 10.83
C GLN A 160 -19.75 0.38 9.96
N ALA A 161 -18.54 0.10 10.46
CA ALA A 161 -17.33 0.15 9.63
C ALA A 161 -17.35 -0.93 8.55
N LEU A 162 -17.95 -2.11 8.82
CA LEU A 162 -18.08 -3.18 7.83
C LEU A 162 -19.03 -2.75 6.72
N THR A 163 -20.19 -2.18 7.04
CA THR A 163 -21.12 -1.69 6.02
C THR A 163 -20.56 -0.49 5.25
N LEU A 164 -19.81 0.41 5.90
CA LEU A 164 -19.11 1.51 5.21
C LEU A 164 -18.03 1.01 4.24
N ILE A 165 -17.36 -0.09 4.56
CA ILE A 165 -16.37 -0.70 3.67
C ILE A 165 -17.06 -1.52 2.59
N GLU A 166 -18.12 -2.27 2.88
CA GLU A 166 -18.84 -3.08 1.91
C GLU A 166 -19.65 -2.23 0.90
N GLU A 167 -20.36 -1.19 1.37
CA GLU A 167 -21.20 -0.33 0.51
C GLU A 167 -20.39 0.80 -0.14
N ASN A 168 -19.26 1.21 0.46
CA ASN A 168 -18.50 2.39 0.04
C ASN A 168 -17.00 2.13 -0.18
N SER A 169 -16.58 0.86 -0.32
CA SER A 169 -15.18 0.39 -0.52
C SER A 169 -14.38 1.26 -1.49
N ARG A 170 -15.06 1.70 -2.54
CA ARG A 170 -14.48 2.48 -3.62
C ARG A 170 -14.27 3.95 -3.27
N ILE A 171 -15.13 4.57 -2.47
CA ILE A 171 -15.07 6.00 -2.13
C ILE A 171 -14.25 6.24 -0.87
N LEU A 172 -14.34 5.36 0.14
CA LEU A 172 -13.61 5.53 1.39
C LEU A 172 -12.10 5.24 1.22
N SER A 173 -11.77 4.18 0.46
CA SER A 173 -10.39 3.95 0.02
C SER A 173 -9.84 5.12 -0.80
N PHE A 174 -10.67 5.75 -1.63
CA PHE A 174 -10.29 6.90 -2.46
C PHE A 174 -10.15 8.18 -1.63
N GLY A 175 -11.03 8.41 -0.66
CA GLY A 175 -10.98 9.56 0.25
C GLY A 175 -9.73 9.52 1.12
N LEU A 176 -9.44 8.37 1.73
CA LEU A 176 -8.21 8.19 2.51
C LEU A 176 -6.98 8.34 1.60
N ALA A 177 -6.98 7.68 0.43
CA ALA A 177 -5.89 7.82 -0.54
C ALA A 177 -5.62 9.27 -0.95
N VAL A 178 -6.67 10.03 -1.25
CA VAL A 178 -6.58 11.45 -1.62
C VAL A 178 -6.03 12.27 -0.46
N VAL A 179 -6.51 12.07 0.77
CA VAL A 179 -6.01 12.79 1.95
C VAL A 179 -4.52 12.53 2.17
N VAL A 180 -4.08 11.28 2.02
CA VAL A 180 -2.67 10.90 2.15
C VAL A 180 -1.83 11.49 1.03
N ILE A 181 -2.28 11.40 -0.23
CA ILE A 181 -1.57 11.96 -1.38
C ILE A 181 -1.43 13.47 -1.23
N VAL A 182 -2.50 14.16 -0.84
CA VAL A 182 -2.50 15.60 -0.58
C VAL A 182 -1.55 15.94 0.56
N GLY A 183 -1.56 15.17 1.66
CA GLY A 183 -0.62 15.35 2.78
C GLY A 183 0.84 15.18 2.37
N VAL A 184 1.17 14.13 1.60
CA VAL A 184 2.53 13.87 1.11
C VAL A 184 2.98 14.94 0.11
N ILE A 185 2.13 15.33 -0.84
CA ILE A 185 2.44 16.41 -1.79
C ILE A 185 2.67 17.72 -1.04
N SER A 186 1.83 18.04 -0.05
CA SER A 186 1.95 19.27 0.76
C SER A 186 3.27 19.28 1.55
N TYR A 187 3.64 18.14 2.15
CA TYR A 187 4.87 17.98 2.90
C TYR A 187 6.12 18.09 2.01
N LEU A 188 6.12 17.46 0.84
CA LEU A 188 7.22 17.54 -0.12
C LEU A 188 7.36 18.95 -0.69
N PHE A 189 6.24 19.63 -0.95
CA PHE A 189 6.22 21.02 -1.40
C PHE A 189 6.73 21.99 -0.33
N TRP A 190 6.47 21.69 0.94
CA TRP A 190 7.01 22.46 2.06
C TRP A 190 8.52 22.26 2.23
N ILE A 191 9.03 21.03 2.07
CA ILE A 191 10.47 20.73 2.11
C ILE A 191 11.22 21.37 0.93
N SER A 192 10.65 21.34 -0.28
CA SER A 192 11.28 21.94 -1.46
C SER A 192 11.37 23.47 -1.34
N ARG A 193 10.34 24.11 -0.75
CA ARG A 193 10.38 25.55 -0.42
C ARG A 193 11.43 25.90 0.63
N ARG A 194 11.67 25.04 1.63
CA ARG A 194 12.73 25.23 2.63
C ARG A 194 14.14 25.11 2.05
N ARG A 195 14.36 24.23 1.05
CA ARG A 195 15.64 24.14 0.34
C ARG A 195 15.91 25.31 -0.60
N ALA A 196 14.87 25.87 -1.22
CA ALA A 196 15.00 27.04 -2.10
C ALA A 196 15.30 28.34 -1.31
N SER A 197 14.85 28.44 -0.06
CA SER A 197 15.13 29.60 0.80
C SER A 197 16.55 29.60 1.37
N GLY A 198 17.13 28.43 1.66
CA GLY A 198 18.52 28.32 2.15
C GLY A 198 19.62 28.58 1.10
N LEU A 199 19.30 28.57 -0.19
CA LEU A 199 20.26 28.89 -1.26
C LEU A 199 20.38 30.41 -1.53
N ASN A 200 19.37 31.20 -1.15
CA ASN A 200 19.40 32.66 -1.32
C ASN A 200 20.21 33.38 -0.23
N GLU A 201 20.40 32.78 0.96
CA GLU A 201 21.27 33.33 2.00
C GLU A 201 22.77 33.17 1.68
N ILE A 202 23.15 32.16 0.90
CA ILE A 202 24.56 31.87 0.56
C ILE A 202 25.04 32.68 -0.66
N SER A 203 24.13 33.19 -1.48
CA SER A 203 24.43 34.03 -2.65
C SER A 203 24.38 35.54 -2.36
N GLY A 204 24.02 35.94 -1.14
CA GLY A 204 23.79 37.34 -0.75
C GLY A 204 24.73 37.88 0.32
N GLY A 205 25.80 37.15 0.67
CA GLY A 205 26.88 37.61 1.56
C GLY A 205 28.22 37.58 0.84
#